data_AF-A0A0Q4EGY7-F1
#
_entry.id   AF-A0A0Q4EGY7-F1
#
_cell.length_a   1.000
_cell.length_b   1.000
_cell.length_c   1.000
_cell.angle_alpha   90.00
_cell.angle_beta   90.00
_cell.angle_gamma   90.00
#
_symmetry.space_group_name_H-M   'P 1'
#
loop_
_entity.id
_entity.type
_entity.pdbx_description
1 polymer ?
#
loop_
_entity_poly.entity_id
_entity_poly.type
_entity_poly.pdbx_seq_one_letter_code
_entity_poly.pdbx_strand_id
1 'polypeptide(L)'
;MVKVVADGGWHAVAGQPYYDEMSVTVVDPAVVKYATKKGGKIVSEATETVSADGKSIATAFSETVGTTGVPITGTSVSDRVAPAPAGAHATSGSWRQTKDAQVSDSGLTFTFAQVGKVVTYSTPIGISFAATIGGPAVPVTGDPGWTTVSLTQPSARTLHETDMFEGKVTGKFLMTVSPDGKTMTIDVNDIKRGKTSTLVAYKQ
;
A
#
# COMPACT_ATOMS: atom_id res chain seq x y z
N MET A 1 8.49 -8.94 12.35
CA MET A 1 9.19 -9.40 11.12
C MET A 1 8.65 -10.78 10.78
N VAL A 2 8.26 -11.01 9.53
CA VAL A 2 7.80 -12.32 9.05
C VAL A 2 9.03 -13.15 8.67
N LYS A 3 9.03 -14.45 9.00
CA LYS A 3 10.11 -15.39 8.67
C LYS A 3 9.53 -16.61 7.98
N VAL A 4 9.96 -16.84 6.74
CA VAL A 4 9.47 -17.91 5.86
C VAL A 4 10.67 -18.56 5.18
N VAL A 5 10.62 -19.87 4.93
CA VAL A 5 11.66 -20.59 4.20
C VAL A 5 11.53 -20.29 2.71
N ALA A 6 12.65 -20.08 2.02
CA ALA A 6 12.68 -19.78 0.60
C ALA A 6 12.76 -21.04 -0.29
N ASP A 7 11.85 -21.99 -0.06
CA ASP A 7 11.79 -23.30 -0.72
C ASP A 7 10.70 -23.38 -1.82
N GLY A 8 9.99 -22.29 -2.06
CA GLY A 8 8.83 -22.22 -2.96
C GLY A 8 7.55 -22.86 -2.43
N GLY A 9 7.58 -23.47 -1.25
CA GLY A 9 6.41 -23.98 -0.55
C GLY A 9 5.55 -22.87 0.05
N TRP A 10 4.29 -23.18 0.37
CA TRP A 10 3.42 -22.29 1.13
C TRP A 10 3.67 -22.48 2.63
N HIS A 11 3.93 -21.40 3.34
CA HIS A 11 4.17 -21.40 4.78
C HIS A 11 3.16 -20.47 5.47
N ALA A 12 2.60 -20.93 6.58
CA ALA A 12 1.65 -20.16 7.37
C ALA A 12 2.31 -18.91 7.98
N VAL A 13 1.58 -17.79 7.95
CA VAL A 13 1.98 -16.51 8.53
C VAL A 13 0.87 -16.01 9.46
N ALA A 14 1.20 -15.82 10.74
CA ALA A 14 0.26 -15.35 11.74
C ALA A 14 0.26 -13.81 11.87
N GLY A 15 -0.87 -13.25 12.31
CA GLY A 15 -0.99 -11.84 12.69
C GLY A 15 -1.00 -10.86 11.50
N GLN A 16 -1.26 -11.35 10.29
CA GLN A 16 -1.36 -10.52 9.09
C GLN A 16 -2.81 -10.43 8.63
N PRO A 17 -3.40 -9.21 8.54
CA PRO A 17 -4.77 -9.09 8.09
C PRO A 17 -4.93 -9.45 6.61
N TYR A 18 -3.95 -9.11 5.78
CA TYR A 18 -4.04 -9.20 4.32
C TYR A 18 -3.66 -10.56 3.72
N TYR A 19 -3.00 -11.44 4.46
CA TYR A 19 -2.64 -12.79 3.99
C TYR A 19 -2.42 -13.75 5.17
N ASP A 20 -2.61 -15.05 4.94
CA ASP A 20 -2.47 -16.14 5.90
C ASP A 20 -1.26 -17.03 5.59
N GLU A 21 -0.79 -17.01 4.34
CA GLU A 21 0.34 -17.82 3.88
C GLU A 21 1.24 -17.01 2.95
N MET A 22 2.51 -17.38 2.91
CA MET A 22 3.51 -16.80 2.02
C MET A 22 4.38 -17.91 1.43
N SER A 23 4.74 -17.74 0.16
CA SER A 23 5.72 -18.55 -0.55
C SER A 23 6.86 -17.65 -1.01
N VAL A 24 8.09 -18.13 -0.85
CA VAL A 24 9.29 -17.46 -1.33
C VAL A 24 10.10 -18.47 -2.13
N THR A 25 10.41 -18.13 -3.38
CA THR A 25 11.13 -19.01 -4.31
C THR A 25 12.42 -18.33 -4.74
N VAL A 26 13.57 -18.94 -4.46
CA VAL A 26 14.82 -18.58 -5.11
C VAL A 26 14.80 -19.16 -6.52
N VAL A 27 14.77 -18.30 -7.54
CA VAL A 27 14.74 -18.72 -8.95
C VAL A 27 16.17 -18.98 -9.43
N ASP A 28 17.06 -18.04 -9.15
CA ASP A 28 18.49 -18.08 -9.48
C ASP A 28 19.25 -17.11 -8.53
N PRO A 29 20.60 -16.99 -8.61
CA PRO A 29 21.37 -16.14 -7.71
C PRO A 29 21.00 -14.65 -7.65
N ALA A 30 20.24 -14.13 -8.62
CA ALA A 30 19.84 -12.73 -8.73
C ALA A 30 18.32 -12.52 -8.63
N VAL A 31 17.51 -13.57 -8.67
CA VAL A 31 16.05 -13.47 -8.79
C VAL A 31 15.33 -14.24 -7.67
N VAL A 32 14.41 -13.56 -7.00
CA VAL A 32 13.48 -14.15 -6.02
C VAL A 32 12.04 -13.83 -6.40
N LYS A 33 11.15 -14.79 -6.21
CA LYS A 33 9.71 -14.61 -6.33
C LYS A 33 9.03 -14.72 -4.97
N TYR A 34 8.02 -13.91 -4.76
CA TYR A 34 7.15 -13.91 -3.59
C TYR A 34 5.72 -14.11 -4.04
N ALA A 35 4.95 -14.83 -3.24
CA ALA A 35 3.50 -14.86 -3.38
C ALA A 35 2.86 -14.94 -1.99
N THR A 36 1.68 -14.34 -1.83
CA THR A 36 0.89 -14.43 -0.59
C THR A 36 -0.54 -14.88 -0.90
N LYS A 37 -1.15 -15.56 0.07
CA LYS A 37 -2.54 -16.05 -0.02
C LYS A 37 -3.38 -15.55 1.14
N LYS A 38 -4.67 -15.31 0.88
CA LYS A 38 -5.70 -15.14 1.89
C LYS A 38 -6.83 -16.14 1.63
N GLY A 39 -7.18 -16.94 2.64
CA GLY A 39 -8.24 -17.95 2.49
C GLY A 39 -8.05 -18.89 1.29
N GLY A 40 -6.80 -19.30 1.01
CA GLY A 40 -6.43 -20.17 -0.10
C GLY A 40 -6.33 -19.49 -1.48
N LYS A 41 -6.70 -18.21 -1.61
CA LYS A 41 -6.60 -17.45 -2.87
C LYS A 41 -5.33 -16.62 -2.89
N ILE A 42 -4.61 -16.59 -4.01
CA ILE A 42 -3.44 -15.72 -4.19
C ILE A 42 -3.94 -14.26 -4.20
N VAL A 43 -3.31 -13.41 -3.39
CA VAL A 43 -3.67 -11.98 -3.23
C VAL A 43 -2.52 -11.04 -3.56
N SER A 44 -1.28 -11.52 -3.61
CA SER A 44 -0.14 -10.76 -4.08
C SER A 44 0.92 -11.67 -4.67
N GLU A 45 1.57 -11.21 -5.72
CA GLU A 45 2.76 -11.80 -6.31
C GLU A 45 3.78 -10.70 -6.59
N ALA A 46 5.06 -10.99 -6.36
CA ALA A 46 6.15 -10.08 -6.68
C ALA A 46 7.37 -10.85 -7.20
N THR A 47 8.10 -10.25 -8.13
CA THR A 47 9.41 -10.71 -8.57
C THR A 47 10.42 -9.62 -8.29
N GLU A 48 11.50 -9.98 -7.62
CA GLU A 48 12.67 -9.13 -7.40
C GLU A 48 13.85 -9.63 -8.24
N THR A 49 14.48 -8.72 -8.98
CA THR A 49 15.62 -9.00 -9.86
C THR A 49 16.76 -8.03 -9.56
N VAL A 50 17.90 -8.56 -9.14
CA VAL A 50 19.11 -7.78 -8.88
C VAL A 50 19.90 -7.56 -10.17
N SER A 51 20.41 -6.35 -10.38
CA SER A 51 21.26 -6.01 -11.52
C SER A 51 22.56 -6.81 -11.52
N ALA A 52 23.17 -6.98 -12.70
CA ALA A 52 24.43 -7.73 -12.84
C ALA A 52 25.58 -7.14 -12.01
N ASP A 53 25.59 -5.82 -11.80
CA ASP A 53 26.57 -5.14 -10.94
C ASP A 53 26.20 -5.13 -9.45
N GLY A 54 25.05 -5.71 -9.09
CA GLY A 54 24.54 -5.82 -7.73
C GLY A 54 24.11 -4.51 -7.09
N LYS A 55 24.08 -3.40 -7.84
CA LYS A 55 23.83 -2.05 -7.31
C LYS A 55 22.36 -1.67 -7.27
N SER A 56 21.51 -2.29 -8.08
CA SER A 56 20.07 -2.04 -8.06
C SER A 56 19.27 -3.34 -7.97
N ILE A 57 18.04 -3.22 -7.47
CA ILE A 57 17.03 -4.27 -7.47
C ILE A 57 15.76 -3.70 -8.09
N ALA A 58 15.23 -4.40 -9.08
CA ALA A 58 13.95 -4.10 -9.70
C ALA A 58 12.89 -5.03 -9.14
N THR A 59 11.73 -4.48 -8.76
CA THR A 59 10.58 -5.23 -8.30
C THR A 59 9.44 -5.04 -9.30
N ALA A 60 8.77 -6.13 -9.68
CA ALA A 60 7.50 -6.10 -10.40
C ALA A 60 6.46 -6.83 -9.56
N PHE A 61 5.27 -6.24 -9.38
CA PHE A 61 4.24 -6.79 -8.49
C PHE A 61 2.84 -6.75 -9.10
N SER A 62 1.99 -7.62 -8.57
CA SER A 62 0.55 -7.66 -8.81
C SER A 62 -0.17 -7.99 -7.50
N GLU A 63 -1.12 -7.14 -7.08
CA GLU A 63 -1.89 -7.27 -5.85
C GLU A 63 -3.38 -7.28 -6.15
N THR A 64 -4.09 -8.29 -5.66
CA THR A 64 -5.55 -8.44 -5.75
C THR A 64 -6.15 -8.49 -4.34
N VAL A 65 -5.93 -7.40 -3.59
CA VAL A 65 -6.35 -7.29 -2.18
C VAL A 65 -7.78 -6.74 -2.02
N GLY A 66 -8.30 -6.08 -3.05
CA GLY A 66 -9.65 -5.54 -3.07
C GLY A 66 -10.74 -6.58 -3.40
N THR A 67 -11.99 -6.15 -3.36
CA THR A 67 -13.16 -7.04 -3.52
C THR A 67 -13.63 -7.21 -4.96
N THR A 68 -13.19 -6.34 -5.89
CA THR A 68 -13.63 -6.38 -7.29
C THR A 68 -12.83 -7.36 -8.16
N GLY A 69 -11.72 -7.89 -7.64
CA GLY A 69 -10.80 -8.74 -8.41
C GLY A 69 -9.92 -7.98 -9.40
N VAL A 70 -10.04 -6.65 -9.48
CA VAL A 70 -9.15 -5.80 -10.28
C VAL A 70 -7.78 -5.74 -9.60
N PRO A 71 -6.69 -6.12 -10.28
CA PRO A 71 -5.37 -6.06 -9.67
C PRO A 71 -4.82 -4.62 -9.66
N ILE A 72 -3.99 -4.33 -8.65
CA ILE A 72 -3.01 -3.25 -8.68
C ILE A 72 -1.71 -3.85 -9.17
N THR A 73 -1.14 -3.32 -10.24
CA THR A 73 0.17 -3.75 -10.74
C THR A 73 1.15 -2.61 -10.68
N GLY A 74 2.44 -2.94 -10.66
CA GLY A 74 3.46 -1.90 -10.69
C GLY A 74 4.87 -2.44 -10.77
N THR A 75 5.79 -1.49 -10.90
CA THR A 75 7.22 -1.72 -10.85
C THR A 75 7.89 -0.70 -9.94
N SER A 76 9.02 -1.05 -9.36
CA SER A 76 9.89 -0.12 -8.65
C SER A 76 11.36 -0.50 -8.82
N VAL A 77 12.24 0.47 -8.64
CA VAL A 77 13.69 0.26 -8.58
C VAL A 77 14.20 0.77 -7.25
N SER A 78 15.16 0.05 -6.65
CA SER A 78 15.87 0.49 -5.46
C SER A 78 17.39 0.36 -5.62
N ASP A 79 18.13 1.32 -5.05
CA ASP A 79 19.59 1.30 -4.99
C ASP A 79 20.08 0.59 -3.73
N ARG A 80 21.20 -0.14 -3.85
CA ARG A 80 21.85 -0.77 -2.71
C ARG A 80 22.43 0.29 -1.78
N VAL A 81 22.11 0.18 -0.49
CA VAL A 81 22.60 1.11 0.54
C VAL A 81 23.99 0.70 1.04
N ALA A 82 24.22 -0.60 1.20
CA ALA A 82 25.48 -1.16 1.68
C ALA A 82 25.73 -2.55 1.06
N PRO A 83 27.00 -3.01 0.97
CA PRO A 83 27.32 -4.35 0.50
C PRO A 83 26.53 -5.44 1.24
N ALA A 84 26.12 -6.48 0.51
CA ALA A 84 25.51 -7.65 1.13
C ALA A 84 26.53 -8.39 2.01
N PRO A 85 26.09 -9.07 3.09
CA PRO A 85 26.94 -10.01 3.80
C PRO A 85 27.53 -11.06 2.86
N ALA A 86 28.79 -11.44 3.08
CA ALA A 86 29.45 -12.46 2.27
C ALA A 86 28.67 -13.79 2.32
N GLY A 87 28.46 -14.39 1.15
CA GLY A 87 27.69 -15.63 1.01
C GLY A 87 26.17 -15.48 1.07
N ALA A 88 25.63 -14.26 1.25
CA ALA A 88 24.20 -14.03 1.18
C ALA A 88 23.69 -14.03 -0.28
N HIS A 89 22.42 -14.40 -0.46
CA HIS A 89 21.74 -14.27 -1.75
C HIS A 89 21.74 -12.80 -2.22
N ALA A 90 21.82 -12.53 -3.53
CA ALA A 90 22.01 -11.17 -4.03
C ALA A 90 20.89 -10.20 -3.62
N THR A 91 19.66 -10.68 -3.43
CA THR A 91 18.54 -9.85 -2.94
C THR A 91 18.69 -9.42 -1.48
N SER A 92 19.58 -10.05 -0.71
CA SER A 92 19.81 -9.75 0.70
C SER A 92 20.48 -8.39 0.91
N GLY A 93 20.07 -7.69 1.97
CA GLY A 93 20.68 -6.45 2.43
C GLY A 93 19.70 -5.29 2.50
N SER A 94 20.23 -4.08 2.46
CA SER A 94 19.46 -2.85 2.58
C SER A 94 19.37 -2.13 1.24
N TRP A 95 18.15 -1.79 0.87
CA TRP A 95 17.81 -1.15 -0.40
C TRP A 95 17.06 0.15 -0.15
N ARG A 96 17.28 1.16 -1.00
CA ARG A 96 16.59 2.45 -0.95
C ARG A 96 15.90 2.70 -2.28
N GLN A 97 14.58 2.80 -2.25
CA GLN A 97 13.78 3.04 -3.45
C GLN A 97 14.17 4.33 -4.17
N THR A 98 14.24 4.28 -5.49
CA THR A 98 14.44 5.44 -6.36
C THR A 98 13.09 6.10 -6.68
N LYS A 99 13.10 7.11 -7.55
CA LYS A 99 11.87 7.72 -8.07
C LYS A 99 11.23 6.92 -9.20
N ASP A 100 11.88 5.84 -9.64
CA ASP A 100 11.46 5.02 -10.78
C ASP A 100 10.48 3.95 -10.29
N ALA A 101 9.28 4.41 -9.94
CA ALA A 101 8.16 3.54 -9.59
C ALA A 101 6.99 3.82 -10.53
N GLN A 102 6.32 2.77 -10.96
CA GLN A 102 5.09 2.82 -11.76
C GLN A 102 4.02 2.00 -11.05
N VAL A 103 2.79 2.51 -11.07
CA VAL A 103 1.63 1.85 -10.49
C VAL A 103 0.47 1.99 -11.47
N SER A 104 -0.35 0.96 -11.61
CA SER A 104 -1.54 0.98 -12.47
C SER A 104 -2.56 2.01 -12.00
N ASP A 105 -3.39 2.49 -12.93
CA ASP A 105 -4.47 3.43 -12.62
C ASP A 105 -5.43 2.91 -11.54
N SER A 106 -5.63 1.58 -11.48
CA SER A 106 -6.44 0.92 -10.45
C SER A 106 -5.92 1.16 -9.03
N GLY A 107 -4.61 1.41 -8.86
CA GLY A 107 -3.99 1.74 -7.57
C GLY A 107 -3.74 3.25 -7.35
N LEU A 108 -3.89 4.08 -8.39
CA LEU A 108 -3.64 5.52 -8.31
C LEU A 108 -4.91 6.37 -8.31
N THR A 109 -6.05 5.80 -8.70
CA THR A 109 -7.32 6.52 -8.79
C THR A 109 -8.21 6.24 -7.59
N PHE A 110 -8.87 7.29 -7.13
CA PHE A 110 -9.89 7.24 -6.08
C PHE A 110 -10.90 8.36 -6.33
N THR A 111 -12.10 8.19 -5.79
CA THR A 111 -13.18 9.17 -5.92
C THR A 111 -13.61 9.65 -4.55
N PHE A 112 -13.67 10.97 -4.37
CA PHE A 112 -14.36 11.61 -3.25
C PHE A 112 -15.62 12.31 -3.75
N ALA A 113 -16.71 12.21 -2.99
CA ALA A 113 -17.86 13.08 -3.14
C ALA A 113 -18.33 13.55 -1.76
N GLN A 114 -18.79 14.80 -1.67
CA GLN A 114 -19.33 15.38 -0.45
C GLN A 114 -20.75 15.90 -0.72
N VAL A 115 -21.72 15.42 0.06
CA VAL A 115 -23.10 15.92 0.08
C VAL A 115 -23.43 16.35 1.50
N GLY A 116 -23.48 17.67 1.71
CA GLY A 116 -23.59 18.24 3.06
C GLY A 116 -22.40 17.82 3.93
N LYS A 117 -22.68 17.10 5.02
CA LYS A 117 -21.67 16.55 5.94
C LYS A 117 -21.24 15.12 5.61
N VAL A 118 -21.87 14.45 4.65
CA VAL A 118 -21.53 13.08 4.29
C VAL A 118 -20.47 13.11 3.19
N VAL A 119 -19.37 12.42 3.43
CA VAL A 119 -18.29 12.20 2.46
C VAL A 119 -18.29 10.73 2.09
N THR A 120 -18.31 10.44 0.80
CA THR A 120 -18.12 9.10 0.26
C THR A 120 -16.78 8.99 -0.43
N TYR A 121 -16.13 7.85 -0.24
CA TYR A 121 -14.87 7.48 -0.85
C TYR A 121 -15.00 6.12 -1.56
N SER A 122 -14.36 5.97 -2.72
CA SER A 122 -14.26 4.68 -3.41
C SER A 122 -13.02 4.56 -4.29
N THR A 123 -12.50 3.34 -4.43
CA THR A 123 -11.42 2.99 -5.37
C THR A 123 -11.87 1.95 -6.40
N PRO A 124 -11.16 1.79 -7.54
CA PRO A 124 -11.46 0.76 -8.54
C PRO A 124 -11.37 -0.68 -8.00
N ILE A 125 -10.59 -0.90 -6.95
CA ILE A 125 -10.44 -2.21 -6.32
C ILE A 125 -11.55 -2.52 -5.29
N GLY A 126 -12.52 -1.62 -5.10
CA GLY A 126 -13.69 -1.83 -4.24
C GLY A 126 -13.47 -1.50 -2.76
N ILE A 127 -12.43 -0.73 -2.44
CA ILE A 127 -12.30 -0.11 -1.11
C ILE A 127 -13.21 1.11 -1.08
N SER A 128 -14.06 1.24 -0.06
CA SER A 128 -14.97 2.37 0.05
C SER A 128 -15.38 2.69 1.49
N PHE A 129 -15.86 3.91 1.71
CA PHE A 129 -16.55 4.29 2.95
C PHE A 129 -17.56 5.41 2.71
N ALA A 130 -18.49 5.56 3.65
CA ALA A 130 -19.37 6.72 3.76
C ALA A 130 -19.32 7.23 5.21
N ALA A 131 -18.70 8.39 5.42
CA ALA A 131 -18.43 8.95 6.74
C ALA A 131 -19.10 10.33 6.89
N THR A 132 -19.56 10.62 8.10
CA THR A 132 -20.11 11.96 8.44
C THR A 132 -19.01 12.80 9.07
N ILE A 133 -18.81 14.03 8.58
CA ILE A 133 -17.86 15.00 9.14
C ILE A 133 -18.24 15.32 10.58
N GLY A 134 -17.30 15.12 11.51
CA GLY A 134 -17.50 15.23 12.95
C GLY A 134 -18.32 14.09 13.56
N GLY A 135 -18.61 13.04 12.79
CA GLY A 135 -19.29 11.83 13.25
C GLY A 135 -18.33 10.81 13.88
N PRO A 136 -18.87 9.67 14.35
CA PRO A 136 -18.05 8.57 14.84
C PRO A 136 -17.24 7.92 13.72
N ALA A 137 -16.24 7.12 14.10
CA ALA A 137 -15.52 6.28 13.15
C ALA A 137 -16.46 5.25 12.49
N VAL A 138 -16.30 5.04 11.18
CA VAL A 138 -17.07 4.07 10.39
C VAL A 138 -16.15 3.04 9.76
N PRO A 139 -16.61 1.80 9.53
CA PRO A 139 -15.80 0.78 8.88
C PRO A 139 -15.48 1.14 7.42
N VAL A 140 -14.29 0.77 6.99
CA VAL A 140 -13.89 0.78 5.57
C VAL A 140 -14.36 -0.53 4.95
N THR A 141 -15.25 -0.42 3.95
CA THR A 141 -15.79 -1.56 3.22
C THR A 141 -14.77 -2.06 2.21
N GLY A 142 -14.63 -3.39 2.13
CA GLY A 142 -13.75 -4.06 1.18
C GLY A 142 -12.29 -4.16 1.61
N ASP A 143 -11.91 -3.60 2.76
CA ASP A 143 -10.57 -3.71 3.32
C ASP A 143 -10.42 -4.97 4.20
N PRO A 144 -9.56 -5.94 3.83
CA PRO A 144 -9.24 -7.10 4.68
C PRO A 144 -8.62 -6.72 6.02
N GLY A 145 -8.10 -5.49 6.14
CA GLY A 145 -7.61 -4.91 7.40
C GLY A 145 -8.69 -4.61 8.43
N TRP A 146 -9.97 -4.63 8.08
CA TRP A 146 -11.06 -4.19 8.97
C TRP A 146 -10.79 -2.81 9.60
N THR A 147 -10.22 -1.90 8.80
CA THR A 147 -9.93 -0.54 9.28
C THR A 147 -11.21 0.28 9.44
N THR A 148 -11.10 1.36 10.21
CA THR A 148 -12.15 2.35 10.38
C THR A 148 -11.61 3.74 10.13
N VAL A 149 -12.46 4.63 9.63
CA VAL A 149 -12.11 6.00 9.27
C VAL A 149 -12.99 7.00 10.00
N SER A 150 -12.45 8.17 10.35
CA SER A 150 -13.20 9.32 10.86
C SER A 150 -12.73 10.61 10.21
N LEU A 151 -13.63 11.59 10.08
CA LEU A 151 -13.38 12.80 9.32
C LEU A 151 -13.66 14.07 10.13
N THR A 152 -12.80 15.07 9.99
CA THR A 152 -13.07 16.45 10.37
C THR A 152 -12.78 17.40 9.21
N GLN A 153 -13.40 18.58 9.19
CA GLN A 153 -13.26 19.54 8.10
C GLN A 153 -12.83 20.89 8.68
N PRO A 154 -11.50 21.15 8.84
CA PRO A 154 -11.01 22.40 9.43
C PRO A 154 -11.26 23.64 8.54
N SER A 155 -11.48 23.47 7.24
CA SER A 155 -11.84 24.55 6.32
C SER A 155 -12.70 24.04 5.16
N ALA A 156 -13.33 24.95 4.41
CA ALA A 156 -14.14 24.59 3.24
C ALA A 156 -13.38 23.78 2.16
N ARG A 157 -12.03 23.87 2.13
CA ARG A 157 -11.18 23.18 1.13
C ARG A 157 -10.29 22.11 1.75
N THR A 158 -10.45 21.81 3.04
CA THR A 158 -9.54 20.92 3.76
C THR A 158 -10.32 19.85 4.49
N LEU A 159 -10.02 18.58 4.21
CA LEU A 159 -10.52 17.42 4.94
C LEU A 159 -9.37 16.80 5.74
N HIS A 160 -9.63 16.44 6.99
CA HIS A 160 -8.71 15.69 7.82
C HIS A 160 -9.29 14.32 8.08
N GLU A 161 -8.61 13.30 7.61
CA GLU A 161 -8.96 11.89 7.76
C GLU A 161 -8.05 11.23 8.79
N THR A 162 -8.65 10.40 9.65
CA THR A 162 -7.94 9.59 10.64
C THR A 162 -8.31 8.14 10.46
N ASP A 163 -7.31 7.33 10.15
CA ASP A 163 -7.42 5.89 9.96
C ASP A 163 -7.03 5.16 11.24
N MET A 164 -7.78 4.10 11.52
CA MET A 164 -7.59 3.27 12.69
C MET A 164 -7.66 1.79 12.33
N PHE A 165 -6.83 1.00 13.01
CA PHE A 165 -6.86 -0.46 13.01
C PHE A 165 -7.05 -0.91 14.47
N GLU A 166 -8.07 -1.75 14.73
CA GLU A 166 -8.43 -2.18 16.09
C GLU A 166 -8.57 -1.01 17.08
N GLY A 167 -9.16 0.11 16.64
CA GLY A 167 -9.36 1.32 17.43
C GLY A 167 -8.10 2.15 17.71
N LYS A 168 -6.92 1.71 17.23
CA LYS A 168 -5.67 2.46 17.35
C LYS A 168 -5.42 3.26 16.08
N VAL A 169 -5.08 4.54 16.24
CA VAL A 169 -4.75 5.41 15.10
C VAL A 169 -3.49 4.88 14.38
N THR A 170 -3.62 4.65 13.08
CA THR A 170 -2.53 4.18 12.21
C THR A 170 -2.07 5.24 11.23
N GLY A 171 -2.92 6.19 10.88
CA GLY A 171 -2.62 7.23 9.91
C GLY A 171 -3.45 8.48 10.10
N LYS A 172 -2.90 9.62 9.66
CA LYS A 172 -3.63 10.88 9.52
C LYS A 172 -3.31 11.50 8.16
N PHE A 173 -4.34 12.01 7.50
CA PHE A 173 -4.25 12.57 6.16
C PHE A 173 -4.87 13.96 6.15
N LEU A 174 -4.09 14.98 5.80
CA LEU A 174 -4.59 16.33 5.59
C LEU A 174 -4.71 16.59 4.10
N MET A 175 -5.94 16.57 3.60
CA MET A 175 -6.28 16.74 2.19
C MET A 175 -6.72 18.18 1.93
N THR A 176 -5.99 18.92 1.11
CA THR A 176 -6.30 20.32 0.77
C THR A 176 -6.50 20.47 -0.73
N VAL A 177 -7.69 20.89 -1.13
CA VAL A 177 -8.05 21.16 -2.53
C VAL A 177 -7.56 22.55 -2.94
N SER A 178 -6.90 22.64 -4.09
CA SER A 178 -6.39 23.89 -4.65
C SER A 178 -7.52 24.92 -4.88
N PRO A 179 -7.22 26.24 -4.89
CA PRO A 179 -8.21 27.29 -5.18
C PRO A 179 -9.03 27.07 -6.46
N ASP A 180 -8.41 26.54 -7.52
CA ASP A 180 -9.04 26.23 -8.80
C ASP A 180 -9.72 24.85 -8.85
N GLY A 181 -9.59 24.04 -7.79
CA GLY A 181 -10.21 22.72 -7.69
C GLY A 181 -9.59 21.65 -8.61
N LYS A 182 -8.43 21.92 -9.22
CA LYS A 182 -7.76 20.99 -10.15
C LYS A 182 -6.86 19.99 -9.47
N THR A 183 -6.35 20.32 -8.28
CA THR A 183 -5.48 19.41 -7.52
C THR A 183 -5.91 19.30 -6.07
N MET A 184 -5.48 18.22 -5.44
CA MET A 184 -5.59 18.00 -4.00
C MET A 184 -4.21 17.60 -3.48
N THR A 185 -3.65 18.40 -2.57
CA THR A 185 -2.45 18.03 -1.83
C THR A 185 -2.85 17.18 -0.63
N ILE A 186 -2.17 16.06 -0.41
CA ILE A 186 -2.44 15.13 0.68
C ILE A 186 -1.15 15.01 1.49
N ASP A 187 -1.14 15.60 2.69
CA ASP A 187 -0.05 15.40 3.64
C ASP A 187 -0.37 14.19 4.51
N VAL A 188 0.50 13.19 4.44
CA VAL A 188 0.35 11.88 5.09
C VAL A 188 1.25 11.82 6.30
N ASN A 189 0.68 11.42 7.43
CA ASN A 189 1.39 10.97 8.62
C ASN A 189 1.07 9.49 8.85
N ASP A 190 1.95 8.61 8.36
CA ASP A 190 1.89 7.16 8.61
C ASP A 190 2.50 6.91 9.99
N ILE A 191 1.62 6.91 11.00
CA ILE A 191 1.98 6.67 12.40
C ILE A 191 2.47 5.23 12.59
N LYS A 192 1.90 4.28 11.85
CA LYS A 192 2.28 2.85 11.92
C LYS A 192 3.73 2.63 11.48
N ARG A 193 4.23 3.39 10.49
CA ARG A 193 5.61 3.29 9.98
C ARG A 193 6.54 4.40 10.48
N GLY A 194 6.01 5.40 11.20
CA GLY A 194 6.77 6.57 11.65
C GLY A 194 7.33 7.38 10.47
N LYS A 195 6.52 7.57 9.43
CA LYS A 195 6.91 8.27 8.19
C LYS A 195 5.91 9.35 7.83
N THR A 196 6.39 10.38 7.14
CA THR A 196 5.57 11.39 6.50
C THR A 196 5.83 11.41 5.00
N SER A 197 4.82 11.77 4.23
CA SER A 197 4.92 11.98 2.79
C SER A 197 3.89 13.00 2.34
N THR A 198 4.07 13.54 1.14
CA THR A 198 3.10 14.41 0.48
C THR A 198 2.78 13.84 -0.89
N LEU A 199 1.50 13.78 -1.22
CA LEU A 199 0.99 13.38 -2.52
C LEU A 199 0.23 14.54 -3.16
N VAL A 200 0.21 14.59 -4.48
CA VAL A 200 -0.63 15.52 -5.24
C VAL A 200 -1.52 14.70 -6.16
N ALA A 201 -2.82 14.74 -5.90
CA ALA A 201 -3.82 14.15 -6.78
C ALA A 201 -4.29 15.18 -7.80
N TYR A 202 -4.47 14.75 -9.04
CA TYR A 202 -4.96 15.56 -10.14
C TYR A 202 -6.40 15.15 -10.46
N LYS A 203 -7.32 16.11 -10.40
CA LYS A 203 -8.70 15.89 -10.77
C LYS A 203 -8.77 15.47 -12.24
N GLN A 204 -9.47 14.36 -12.50
CA GLN A 204 -9.78 13.88 -13.85
C GLN A 204 -11.03 14.58 -14.40
#